data_AF-A0A2E3AD35-F1
#
_entry.id   AF-A0A2E3AD35-F1
#
_cell.length_a   1.000
_cell.length_b   1.000
_cell.length_c   1.000
_cell.angle_alpha   90.00
_cell.angle_beta   90.00
_cell.angle_gamma   90.00
#
_symmetry.space_group_name_H-M   'P 1'
#
loop_
_entity.id
_entity.type
_entity.pdbx_description
1 polymer ?
#
loop_
_entity_poly.entity_id
_entity_poly.type
_entity_poly.pdbx_seq_one_letter_code
_entity_poly.pdbx_strand_id
1 'polypeptide(L)'
;MFKNLLAIENFDVYFVIGIIIFFSLLETVSGFLKNSNRKKDDWIQEILSFVILGNLIKPLIVFFVFSLGNIFLPEYRFVLTDLSFTGVLLGYLLVDDLLQYWYHRTAHENPFLWKLHRPHHQAEEMGYLISYRNAFIYYFLMPNIWWVALILFLGGAKPVALGLILKQLVIIGSHSRIKWDKPFYKNTLLLPIIKILERIIVTPTFHHSHHGTSKLEASSDPNGNFGNMFSIWDQLFGTATFHSTYPSAYGLQEKTTDSWKASYFYPLVKSKDKKSELSAGFKKHNTSTLSSITVPLTKGENYLWCACGKSKTQPFCDGSHHGTKFKPQKFTVKRTGDIKLCNCKKSKRTPFCDDTHLNLLN
;
A
#
# COMPACT_ATOMS: atom_id res chain seq x y z
N MET A 1 33.76 -6.85 -13.36
CA MET A 1 32.38 -6.82 -13.89
C MET A 1 31.50 -5.80 -13.15
N PHE A 2 31.24 -5.95 -11.85
CA PHE A 2 30.33 -5.06 -11.10
C PHE A 2 30.77 -3.57 -11.07
N LYS A 3 32.06 -3.30 -10.85
CA LYS A 3 32.61 -1.93 -10.89
C LYS A 3 32.44 -1.23 -12.24
N ASN A 4 32.49 -2.00 -13.34
CA ASN A 4 32.33 -1.47 -14.70
C ASN A 4 30.87 -1.16 -15.02
N LEU A 5 29.93 -1.92 -14.44
CA LEU A 5 28.49 -1.67 -14.59
C LEU A 5 28.05 -0.37 -13.90
N LEU A 6 28.54 -0.14 -12.68
CA LEU A 6 28.28 1.10 -11.91
C LEU A 6 28.97 2.34 -12.49
N ALA A 7 29.83 2.19 -13.51
CA ALA A 7 30.51 3.28 -14.19
C ALA A 7 29.75 3.78 -15.44
N ILE A 8 28.70 3.08 -15.86
CA ILE A 8 27.84 3.51 -16.97
C ILE A 8 26.99 4.68 -16.50
N GLU A 9 27.01 5.78 -17.25
CA GLU A 9 26.18 6.95 -16.97
C GLU A 9 24.69 6.57 -17.03
N ASN A 10 23.90 7.01 -16.05
CA ASN A 10 22.46 6.73 -15.97
C ASN A 10 22.10 5.22 -15.97
N PHE A 11 23.01 4.34 -15.52
CA PHE A 11 22.75 2.89 -15.53
C PHE A 11 21.47 2.52 -14.75
N ASP A 12 21.21 3.16 -13.62
CA ASP A 12 20.01 2.96 -12.81
C ASP A 12 18.74 3.27 -13.60
N VAL A 13 18.74 4.37 -14.36
CA VAL A 13 17.62 4.72 -15.25
C VAL A 13 17.40 3.63 -16.28
N TYR A 14 18.45 3.14 -16.95
CA TYR A 14 18.33 2.06 -17.95
C TYR A 14 17.84 0.76 -17.34
N PHE A 15 18.32 0.37 -16.15
CA PHE A 15 17.87 -0.86 -15.47
C PHE A 15 16.42 -0.72 -15.00
N VAL A 16 16.02 0.43 -14.46
CA VAL A 16 14.63 0.65 -14.03
C VAL A 16 13.68 0.65 -15.23
N ILE A 17 14.04 1.32 -16.34
CA ILE A 17 13.27 1.27 -17.59
C ILE A 17 13.23 -0.16 -18.12
N GLY A 18 14.35 -0.88 -18.07
CA GLY A 18 14.43 -2.29 -18.44
C GLY A 18 13.49 -3.18 -17.65
N ILE A 19 13.39 -2.99 -16.32
CA ILE A 19 12.44 -3.72 -15.45
C ILE A 19 10.99 -3.40 -15.87
N ILE A 20 10.66 -2.13 -16.13
CA ILE A 20 9.33 -1.72 -16.58
C ILE A 20 8.99 -2.37 -17.92
N ILE A 21 9.91 -2.33 -18.89
CA ILE A 21 9.74 -2.96 -20.21
C ILE A 21 9.56 -4.47 -20.05
N PHE A 22 10.38 -5.11 -19.22
CA PHE A 22 10.32 -6.55 -18.96
C PHE A 22 8.95 -6.97 -18.43
N PHE A 23 8.45 -6.33 -17.37
CA PHE A 23 7.12 -6.64 -16.82
C PHE A 23 5.99 -6.24 -17.76
N SER A 24 6.12 -5.14 -18.49
CA SER A 24 5.17 -4.72 -19.53
C SER A 24 5.03 -5.77 -20.64
N LEU A 25 6.14 -6.30 -21.14
CA LEU A 25 6.17 -7.37 -22.13
C LEU A 25 5.60 -8.67 -21.58
N LEU A 26 6.01 -9.09 -20.37
CA LEU A 26 5.49 -10.30 -19.73
C LEU A 26 3.97 -10.24 -19.54
N GLU A 27 3.45 -9.13 -19.00
CA GLU A 27 2.02 -8.94 -18.82
C GLU A 27 1.30 -8.96 -20.17
N THR A 28 1.82 -8.25 -21.18
CA THR A 28 1.23 -8.20 -22.53
C THR A 28 1.15 -9.58 -23.17
N VAL A 29 2.26 -10.34 -23.15
CA VAL A 29 2.33 -11.71 -23.70
C VAL A 29 1.42 -12.67 -22.93
N SER A 30 1.26 -12.48 -21.61
CA SER A 30 0.32 -13.26 -20.80
C SER A 30 -1.17 -12.95 -21.07
N GLY A 31 -1.47 -12.05 -22.01
CA GLY A 31 -2.83 -11.70 -22.44
C GLY A 31 -3.44 -10.52 -21.70
N PHE A 32 -2.65 -9.73 -20.96
CA PHE A 32 -3.15 -8.60 -20.17
C PHE A 32 -3.94 -7.59 -21.01
N LEU A 33 -3.38 -7.11 -22.13
CA LEU A 33 -4.03 -6.09 -22.96
C LEU A 33 -5.32 -6.59 -23.63
N LYS A 34 -5.53 -7.90 -23.71
CA LYS A 34 -6.76 -8.50 -24.28
C LYS A 34 -7.84 -8.75 -23.22
N ASN A 35 -7.45 -8.95 -21.97
CA ASN A 35 -8.32 -9.40 -20.87
C ASN A 35 -8.31 -8.43 -19.67
N SER A 36 -8.07 -7.14 -19.92
CA SER A 36 -8.07 -6.10 -18.90
C SER A 36 -9.35 -5.29 -18.96
N ASN A 37 -9.87 -4.97 -17.78
CA ASN A 37 -11.01 -4.07 -17.57
C ASN A 37 -10.55 -2.63 -17.29
N ARG A 38 -9.25 -2.32 -17.45
CA ARG A 38 -8.69 -0.99 -17.25
C ARG A 38 -9.29 0.02 -18.21
N LYS A 39 -9.63 1.19 -17.67
CA LYS A 39 -10.19 2.30 -18.42
C LYS A 39 -9.06 3.21 -18.92
N LYS A 40 -9.38 4.06 -19.89
CA LYS A 40 -8.46 5.11 -20.37
C LYS A 40 -7.92 5.98 -19.22
N ASP A 41 -8.78 6.33 -18.27
CA ASP A 41 -8.42 7.11 -17.09
C ASP A 41 -7.35 6.43 -16.23
N ASP A 42 -7.37 5.09 -16.14
CA ASP A 42 -6.38 4.35 -15.35
C ASP A 42 -4.98 4.47 -15.98
N TRP A 43 -4.90 4.32 -17.30
CA TRP A 43 -3.66 4.49 -18.05
C TRP A 43 -3.12 5.91 -17.99
N ILE A 44 -4.00 6.91 -18.14
CA ILE A 44 -3.61 8.33 -18.00
C ILE A 44 -3.02 8.56 -16.61
N GLN A 45 -3.72 8.12 -15.56
CA GLN A 45 -3.26 8.35 -14.20
C GLN A 45 -1.89 7.73 -13.96
N GLU A 46 -1.70 6.46 -14.33
CA GLU A 46 -0.47 5.72 -14.06
C GLU A 46 0.74 6.28 -14.84
N ILE A 47 0.58 6.52 -16.15
CA ILE A 47 1.65 7.05 -17.01
C ILE A 47 2.01 8.48 -16.59
N LEU A 48 1.01 9.34 -16.39
CA LEU A 48 1.25 10.73 -15.98
C LEU A 48 1.90 10.80 -14.60
N SER A 49 1.46 9.96 -13.65
CA SER A 49 2.07 9.89 -12.33
C SER A 49 3.51 9.43 -12.39
N PHE A 50 3.83 8.41 -13.20
CA PHE A 50 5.18 7.94 -13.43
C PHE A 50 6.08 9.04 -14.00
N VAL A 51 5.63 9.73 -15.05
CA VAL A 51 6.39 10.79 -15.72
C VAL A 51 6.62 11.97 -14.79
N ILE A 52 5.60 12.46 -14.09
CA ILE A 52 5.72 13.59 -13.16
C ILE A 52 6.60 13.23 -11.96
N LEU A 53 6.46 12.02 -11.41
CA LEU A 53 7.31 11.58 -10.31
C LEU A 53 8.79 11.57 -10.70
N GLY A 54 9.10 10.99 -11.86
CA GLY A 54 10.48 10.84 -12.35
C GLY A 54 11.11 12.16 -12.79
N ASN A 55 10.37 13.02 -13.48
CA ASN A 55 10.92 14.19 -14.17
C ASN A 55 10.65 15.53 -13.48
N LEU A 56 9.78 15.56 -12.46
CA LEU A 56 9.47 16.80 -11.73
C LEU A 56 9.67 16.63 -10.23
N ILE A 57 8.94 15.72 -9.58
CA ILE A 57 8.92 15.63 -8.11
C ILE A 57 10.29 15.23 -7.56
N LYS A 58 10.89 14.14 -8.07
CA LYS A 58 12.21 13.69 -7.60
C LYS A 58 13.32 14.73 -7.86
N PRO A 59 13.48 15.28 -9.08
CA PRO A 59 14.48 16.32 -9.32
C PRO A 59 14.29 17.56 -8.45
N LEU A 60 13.04 17.99 -8.21
CA LEU A 60 12.75 19.14 -7.35
C LEU A 60 13.18 18.89 -5.89
N ILE A 61 12.91 17.70 -5.35
CA ILE A 61 13.34 17.33 -3.99
C ILE A 61 14.87 17.27 -3.91
N VAL A 62 15.53 16.66 -4.90
CA VAL A 62 17.00 16.60 -4.96
C VAL A 62 17.60 18.01 -5.03
N PHE A 63 17.08 18.85 -5.92
CA PHE A 63 17.51 20.25 -6.03
C PHE A 63 17.38 20.97 -4.68
N PHE A 64 16.20 20.88 -4.05
CA PHE A 64 15.95 21.55 -2.77
C PHE A 64 16.88 21.06 -1.65
N VAL A 65 17.08 19.75 -1.51
CA VAL A 65 17.99 19.17 -0.51
C VAL A 65 19.44 19.60 -0.77
N PHE A 66 19.90 19.60 -2.02
CA PHE A 66 21.24 20.08 -2.35
C PHE A 66 21.38 21.59 -2.10
N SER A 67 20.39 22.40 -2.46
CA SER A 67 20.42 23.85 -2.21
C SER A 67 20.53 24.15 -0.72
N LEU A 68 19.66 23.55 0.10
CA LEU A 68 19.72 23.73 1.55
C LEU A 68 21.02 23.15 2.15
N GLY A 69 21.42 21.96 1.72
CA GLY A 69 22.64 21.31 2.19
C GLY A 69 23.88 22.13 1.89
N ASN A 70 23.99 22.75 0.72
CA ASN A 70 25.14 23.61 0.40
C ASN A 70 25.16 24.92 1.20
N ILE A 71 24.00 25.44 1.59
CA ILE A 71 23.91 26.69 2.38
C ILE A 71 24.19 26.41 3.86
N PHE A 72 23.60 25.35 4.41
CA PHE A 72 23.55 25.12 5.86
C PHE A 72 24.47 24.01 6.37
N LEU A 73 24.83 23.05 5.51
CA LEU A 73 25.57 21.84 5.87
C LEU A 73 26.69 21.48 4.85
N PRO A 74 27.43 22.46 4.29
CA PRO A 74 28.38 22.19 3.21
C PRO A 74 29.49 21.20 3.60
N GLU A 75 29.88 21.18 4.87
CA GLU A 75 30.90 20.28 5.43
C GLU A 75 30.50 18.80 5.41
N TYR A 76 29.20 18.51 5.34
CA TYR A 76 28.68 17.13 5.26
C TYR A 76 28.55 16.62 3.83
N ARG A 77 28.80 17.46 2.83
CA ARG A 77 28.71 17.04 1.44
C ARG A 77 29.76 15.98 1.16
N PHE A 78 29.34 14.87 0.54
CA PHE A 78 30.21 13.73 0.20
C PHE A 78 30.85 12.95 1.36
N VAL A 79 30.47 13.16 2.62
CA VAL A 79 31.08 12.43 3.76
C VAL A 79 30.92 10.91 3.73
N LEU A 80 29.99 10.36 2.94
CA LEU A 80 29.81 8.91 2.79
C LEU A 80 30.73 8.29 1.72
N THR A 81 31.52 9.07 0.97
CA THR A 81 32.34 8.52 -0.13
C THR A 81 33.44 7.59 0.36
N ASP A 82 33.95 7.83 1.56
CA ASP A 82 35.05 7.04 2.15
C ASP A 82 34.55 5.86 2.99
N LEU A 83 33.23 5.77 3.21
CA LEU A 83 32.64 4.64 3.92
C LEU A 83 32.49 3.42 3.02
N SER A 84 32.40 2.24 3.65
CA SER A 84 32.20 0.99 2.90
C SER A 84 30.93 1.04 2.06
N PHE A 85 31.05 0.71 0.76
CA PHE A 85 29.90 0.66 -0.16
C PHE A 85 28.76 -0.19 0.39
N THR A 86 29.07 -1.37 0.93
CA THR A 86 28.09 -2.30 1.49
C THR A 86 27.39 -1.71 2.72
N GLY A 87 28.13 -1.05 3.62
CA GLY A 87 27.54 -0.40 4.79
C GLY A 87 26.58 0.71 4.41
N VAL A 88 26.97 1.58 3.46
CA VAL A 88 26.09 2.65 2.96
C VAL A 88 24.88 2.08 2.25
N LEU A 89 25.03 1.04 1.43
CA LEU A 89 23.93 0.37 0.73
C LEU A 89 22.91 -0.23 1.71
N LEU A 90 23.36 -0.98 2.71
CA LEU A 90 22.48 -1.61 3.69
C LEU A 90 21.79 -0.56 4.56
N GLY A 91 22.53 0.45 5.03
CA GLY A 91 21.95 1.56 5.80
C GLY A 91 20.92 2.34 4.99
N TYR A 92 21.23 2.64 3.72
CA TYR A 92 20.30 3.27 2.79
C TYR A 92 19.02 2.45 2.63
N LEU A 93 19.12 1.17 2.27
CA LEU A 93 17.98 0.29 1.98
C LEU A 93 17.07 0.08 3.19
N LEU A 94 17.64 -0.16 4.37
CA LEU A 94 16.86 -0.42 5.58
C LEU A 94 16.10 0.83 6.03
N VAL A 95 16.74 2.00 6.02
CA VAL A 95 16.09 3.26 6.41
C VAL A 95 15.06 3.67 5.35
N ASP A 96 15.39 3.57 4.06
CA ASP A 96 14.47 3.89 2.96
C ASP A 96 13.18 3.04 3.05
N ASP A 97 13.31 1.73 3.27
CA ASP A 97 12.15 0.83 3.35
C ASP A 97 11.36 1.00 4.65
N LEU A 98 12.02 1.28 5.78
CA LEU A 98 11.35 1.58 7.05
C LEU A 98 10.54 2.87 6.98
N LEU A 99 11.10 3.93 6.38
CA LEU A 99 10.40 5.20 6.15
C LEU A 99 9.16 4.97 5.28
N GLN A 100 9.28 4.14 4.25
CA GLN A 100 8.15 3.80 3.40
C GLN A 100 7.09 2.97 4.12
N TYR A 101 7.48 1.97 4.91
CA TYR A 101 6.56 1.16 5.70
C TYR A 101 5.68 2.04 6.59
N TRP A 102 6.28 2.95 7.36
CA TRP A 102 5.53 3.83 8.26
C TRP A 102 4.66 4.82 7.51
N TYR A 103 5.15 5.38 6.39
CA TYR A 103 4.36 6.28 5.58
C TYR A 103 3.13 5.58 4.99
N HIS A 104 3.32 4.37 4.46
CA HIS A 104 2.25 3.56 3.90
C HIS A 104 1.23 3.14 4.97
N ARG A 105 1.69 2.62 6.12
CA ARG A 105 0.81 2.31 7.26
C ARG A 105 0.02 3.53 7.73
N THR A 106 0.69 4.68 7.86
CA THR A 106 0.03 5.94 8.26
C THR A 106 -1.01 6.36 7.22
N ALA A 107 -0.76 6.13 5.93
CA ALA A 107 -1.74 6.37 4.88
C ALA A 107 -3.01 5.54 5.04
N HIS A 108 -2.93 4.34 5.63
CA HIS A 108 -4.11 3.54 5.96
C HIS A 108 -4.80 3.94 7.27
N GLU A 109 -4.12 4.67 8.14
CA GLU A 109 -4.59 5.01 9.50
C GLU A 109 -4.95 6.50 9.69
N ASN A 110 -4.58 7.37 8.73
CA ASN A 110 -4.82 8.80 8.75
C ASN A 110 -5.76 9.24 7.61
N PRO A 111 -6.83 10.03 7.87
CA PRO A 111 -7.80 10.39 6.85
C PRO A 111 -7.24 11.22 5.69
N PHE A 112 -6.25 12.07 5.95
CA PHE A 112 -5.66 12.93 4.92
C PHE A 112 -4.76 12.12 3.99
N LEU A 113 -3.81 11.37 4.56
CA LEU A 113 -2.91 10.52 3.78
C LEU A 113 -3.67 9.39 3.08
N TRP A 114 -4.74 8.86 3.69
CA TRP A 114 -5.63 7.90 3.04
C TRP A 114 -6.18 8.46 1.74
N LYS A 115 -6.68 9.70 1.71
CA LYS A 115 -7.23 10.27 0.47
C LYS A 115 -6.18 10.45 -0.63
N LEU A 116 -4.92 10.66 -0.26
CA LEU A 116 -3.81 10.77 -1.19
C LEU A 116 -3.34 9.40 -1.72
N HIS A 117 -3.42 8.36 -0.88
CA HIS A 117 -3.04 6.99 -1.21
C HIS A 117 -4.17 6.16 -1.82
N ARG A 118 -5.43 6.45 -1.47
CA ARG A 118 -6.65 5.77 -1.93
C ARG A 118 -6.70 5.53 -3.44
N PRO A 119 -6.22 6.43 -4.33
CA PRO A 119 -6.16 6.12 -5.76
C PRO A 119 -5.42 4.81 -6.09
N HIS A 120 -4.43 4.43 -5.29
CA HIS A 120 -3.70 3.17 -5.40
C HIS A 120 -4.62 1.97 -5.12
N HIS A 121 -5.39 2.04 -4.02
CA HIS A 121 -6.42 1.07 -3.66
C HIS A 121 -7.71 1.18 -4.48
N GLN A 122 -7.81 2.15 -5.40
CA GLN A 122 -8.93 2.24 -6.33
C GLN A 122 -8.76 1.31 -7.53
N ALA A 123 -7.54 0.86 -7.83
CA ALA A 123 -7.29 -0.05 -8.93
C ALA A 123 -7.98 -1.41 -8.68
N GLU A 124 -8.85 -1.81 -9.62
CA GLU A 124 -9.58 -3.09 -9.56
C GLU A 124 -8.79 -4.25 -10.18
N GLU A 125 -7.66 -3.97 -10.84
CA GLU A 125 -6.75 -4.95 -11.40
C GLU A 125 -5.32 -4.57 -11.04
N MET A 126 -4.50 -5.58 -10.70
CA MET A 126 -3.05 -5.45 -10.49
C MET A 126 -2.30 -5.22 -11.82
N GLY A 127 -1.06 -4.75 -11.79
CA GLY A 127 -0.28 -4.37 -12.97
C GLY A 127 1.01 -3.59 -12.66
N TYR A 128 1.97 -3.68 -13.58
CA TYR A 128 3.34 -3.18 -13.42
C TYR A 128 3.47 -1.66 -13.12
N LEU A 129 2.48 -0.83 -13.48
CA LEU A 129 2.48 0.62 -13.21
C LEU A 129 1.64 1.07 -12.01
N ILE A 130 0.96 0.16 -11.29
CA ILE A 130 0.11 0.53 -10.14
C ILE A 130 0.89 1.12 -8.99
N SER A 131 2.16 0.73 -8.86
CA SER A 131 3.10 1.33 -7.90
C SER A 131 3.22 2.86 -8.08
N TYR A 132 2.87 3.38 -9.26
CA TYR A 132 2.84 4.82 -9.56
C TYR A 132 1.45 5.45 -9.44
N ARG A 133 0.42 4.72 -9.01
CA ARG A 133 -0.96 5.23 -8.94
C ARG A 133 -1.31 5.88 -7.59
N ASN A 134 -0.76 7.06 -7.29
CA ASN A 134 -1.13 7.85 -6.10
C ASN A 134 -1.42 9.31 -6.48
N ALA A 135 -1.96 10.11 -5.56
CA ALA A 135 -2.03 11.55 -5.73
C ALA A 135 -0.62 12.18 -5.77
N PHE A 136 -0.43 13.28 -6.50
CA PHE A 136 0.91 13.87 -6.65
C PHE A 136 1.51 14.34 -5.31
N ILE A 137 0.67 14.88 -4.41
CA ILE A 137 1.08 15.32 -3.07
C ILE A 137 1.56 14.13 -2.24
N TYR A 138 1.02 12.92 -2.46
CA TYR A 138 1.48 11.72 -1.77
C TYR A 138 2.98 11.52 -1.98
N TYR A 139 3.44 11.62 -3.24
CA TYR A 139 4.86 11.48 -3.58
C TYR A 139 5.72 12.59 -3.03
N PHE A 140 5.24 13.84 -3.05
CA PHE A 140 6.00 14.95 -2.50
C PHE A 140 6.23 14.78 -0.99
N LEU A 141 5.27 14.21 -0.26
CA LEU A 141 5.35 13.95 1.17
C LEU A 141 6.03 12.61 1.54
N MET A 142 6.39 11.76 0.56
CA MET A 142 7.02 10.46 0.81
C MET A 142 8.43 10.63 1.40
N PRO A 143 8.66 10.31 2.69
CA PRO A 143 9.92 10.62 3.37
C PRO A 143 11.12 9.87 2.79
N ASN A 144 10.89 8.70 2.19
CA ASN A 144 11.96 7.91 1.60
C ASN A 144 12.56 8.57 0.33
N ILE A 145 11.81 9.42 -0.39
CA ILE A 145 12.35 10.19 -1.53
C ILE A 145 13.27 11.31 -1.04
N TRP A 146 12.93 11.94 0.08
CA TRP A 146 13.80 12.92 0.76
C TRP A 146 15.05 12.25 1.31
N TRP A 147 14.92 11.03 1.83
CA TRP A 147 16.06 10.21 2.24
C TRP A 147 16.99 9.87 1.07
N VAL A 148 16.45 9.51 -0.10
CA VAL A 148 17.24 9.33 -1.32
C VAL A 148 18.04 10.60 -1.63
N ALA A 149 17.38 11.76 -1.67
CA ALA A 149 18.04 13.04 -1.95
C ALA A 149 19.14 13.39 -0.92
N LEU A 150 18.90 13.09 0.36
CA LEU A 150 19.89 13.28 1.43
C LEU A 150 21.11 12.39 1.22
N ILE A 151 20.92 11.09 0.96
CA ILE A 151 22.05 10.18 0.73
C ILE A 151 22.83 10.56 -0.54
N LEU A 152 22.16 11.08 -1.58
CA LEU A 152 22.84 11.64 -2.75
C LEU A 152 23.73 12.84 -2.39
N PHE A 153 23.22 13.78 -1.58
CA PHE A 153 23.99 14.93 -1.10
C PHE A 153 25.22 14.51 -0.28
N LEU A 154 25.05 13.50 0.58
CA LEU A 154 26.12 12.94 1.40
C LEU A 154 27.11 12.06 0.60
N GLY A 155 26.90 11.86 -0.71
CA GLY A 155 27.84 11.16 -1.60
C GLY A 155 27.55 9.67 -1.85
N GLY A 156 26.41 9.16 -1.39
CA GLY A 156 26.00 7.76 -1.56
C GLY A 156 25.38 7.41 -2.92
N ALA A 157 25.77 8.08 -4.00
CA ALA A 157 25.14 7.95 -5.32
C ALA A 157 25.11 6.50 -5.85
N LYS A 158 26.24 5.78 -5.80
CA LYS A 158 26.32 4.39 -6.29
C LYS A 158 25.49 3.41 -5.45
N PRO A 159 25.56 3.43 -4.09
CA PRO A 159 24.66 2.65 -3.25
C PRO A 159 23.18 2.92 -3.51
N VAL A 160 22.79 4.20 -3.63
CA VAL A 160 21.40 4.60 -3.94
C VAL A 160 20.96 4.03 -5.29
N ALA A 161 21.78 4.19 -6.32
CA ALA A 161 21.47 3.70 -7.67
C ALA A 161 21.22 2.18 -7.68
N LEU A 162 22.09 1.39 -7.05
CA LEU A 162 21.89 -0.06 -6.93
C LEU A 162 20.64 -0.39 -6.10
N GLY A 163 20.45 0.25 -4.96
CA GLY A 163 19.31 -0.03 -4.10
C GLY A 163 17.97 0.36 -4.75
N LEU A 164 17.93 1.41 -5.57
CA LEU A 164 16.78 1.76 -6.41
C LEU A 164 16.47 0.65 -7.42
N ILE A 165 17.46 0.08 -8.09
CA ILE A 165 17.24 -1.05 -9.02
C ILE A 165 16.63 -2.25 -8.28
N LEU A 166 17.22 -2.64 -7.15
CA LEU A 166 16.73 -3.77 -6.35
C LEU A 166 15.31 -3.53 -5.85
N LYS A 167 15.04 -2.33 -5.35
CA LYS A 167 13.73 -1.90 -4.88
C LYS A 167 12.71 -1.91 -6.01
N GLN A 168 13.03 -1.37 -7.18
CA GLN A 168 12.11 -1.35 -8.31
C GLN A 168 11.80 -2.74 -8.84
N LEU A 169 12.76 -3.66 -8.83
CA LEU A 169 12.52 -5.07 -9.18
C LEU A 169 11.47 -5.71 -8.26
N VAL A 170 11.61 -5.51 -6.94
CA VAL A 170 10.67 -6.07 -5.96
C VAL A 170 9.30 -5.40 -6.04
N ILE A 171 9.24 -4.07 -6.10
CA ILE A 171 7.97 -3.32 -6.13
C ILE A 171 7.18 -3.61 -7.40
N ILE A 172 7.81 -3.48 -8.57
CA ILE A 172 7.12 -3.75 -9.84
C ILE A 172 6.72 -5.22 -9.90
N GLY A 173 7.60 -6.12 -9.44
CA GLY A 173 7.31 -7.54 -9.37
C GLY A 173 6.15 -7.88 -8.44
N SER A 174 6.01 -7.23 -7.28
CA SER A 174 4.95 -7.49 -6.31
C SER A 174 3.60 -6.87 -6.69
N HIS A 175 3.60 -5.82 -7.52
CA HIS A 175 2.39 -5.19 -8.05
C HIS A 175 1.96 -5.79 -9.39
N SER A 176 2.85 -6.51 -10.07
CA SER A 176 2.58 -7.07 -11.39
C SER A 176 1.39 -8.03 -11.36
N ARG A 177 0.64 -8.08 -12.47
CA ARG A 177 -0.36 -9.15 -12.67
C ARG A 177 0.29 -10.54 -12.74
N ILE A 178 1.58 -10.60 -13.08
CA ILE A 178 2.36 -11.84 -13.08
C ILE A 178 2.58 -12.31 -11.65
N LYS A 179 1.83 -13.33 -11.29
CA LYS A 179 1.86 -14.06 -10.02
C LYS A 179 3.09 -14.98 -9.94
N TRP A 180 4.29 -14.42 -10.03
CA TRP A 180 5.54 -15.18 -10.18
C TRP A 180 5.86 -16.08 -8.99
N ASP A 181 5.32 -15.81 -7.80
CA ASP A 181 5.46 -16.64 -6.60
C ASP A 181 4.46 -17.82 -6.57
N LYS A 182 3.39 -17.80 -7.38
CA LYS A 182 2.37 -18.86 -7.44
C LYS A 182 2.95 -20.26 -7.75
N PRO A 183 3.87 -20.44 -8.72
CA PRO A 183 4.46 -21.75 -8.99
C PRO A 183 5.25 -22.31 -7.80
N PHE A 184 5.85 -21.45 -6.98
CA PHE A 184 6.63 -21.88 -5.82
C PHE A 184 5.76 -22.55 -4.77
N TYR A 185 4.54 -22.05 -4.52
CA TYR A 185 3.62 -22.66 -3.57
C TYR A 185 3.02 -23.99 -4.04
N LYS A 186 3.02 -24.25 -5.37
CA LYS A 186 2.48 -25.48 -5.95
C LYS A 186 3.51 -26.61 -6.05
N ASN A 187 4.79 -26.27 -6.12
CA ASN A 187 5.86 -27.24 -6.30
C ASN A 187 6.55 -27.51 -4.95
N THR A 188 6.55 -28.77 -4.52
CA THR A 188 7.15 -29.21 -3.24
C THR A 188 8.63 -28.90 -3.11
N LEU A 189 9.38 -28.88 -4.22
CA LEU A 189 10.82 -28.53 -4.25
C LEU A 189 11.05 -27.03 -4.09
N LEU A 190 10.12 -26.19 -4.58
CA LEU A 190 10.23 -24.72 -4.53
C LEU A 190 9.60 -24.12 -3.27
N LEU A 191 8.72 -24.87 -2.60
CA LEU A 191 8.00 -24.41 -1.41
C LEU A 191 8.92 -23.91 -0.28
N PRO A 192 10.02 -24.60 0.09
CA PRO A 192 10.93 -24.09 1.12
C PRO A 192 11.56 -22.74 0.75
N ILE A 193 11.84 -22.54 -0.54
CA ILE A 193 12.48 -21.31 -1.04
C ILE A 193 11.52 -20.13 -0.85
N ILE A 194 10.26 -20.24 -1.30
CA ILE A 194 9.31 -19.14 -1.16
C ILE A 194 8.95 -18.89 0.32
N LYS A 195 8.96 -19.92 1.16
CA LYS A 195 8.72 -19.78 2.60
C LYS A 195 9.79 -18.95 3.32
N ILE A 196 11.03 -18.97 2.82
CA ILE A 196 12.10 -18.10 3.29
C ILE A 196 11.97 -16.73 2.62
N LEU A 197 11.79 -16.70 1.29
CA LEU A 197 11.77 -15.46 0.51
C LEU A 197 10.63 -14.53 0.91
N GLU A 198 9.43 -15.06 1.19
CA GLU A 198 8.27 -14.29 1.67
C GLU A 198 8.57 -13.56 2.99
N ARG A 199 9.51 -14.07 3.81
CA ARG A 199 9.92 -13.46 5.09
C ARG A 199 10.98 -12.39 4.95
N ILE A 200 11.53 -12.21 3.76
CA ILE A 200 12.57 -11.23 3.48
C ILE A 200 11.99 -10.12 2.61
N ILE A 201 11.46 -10.48 1.43
CA ILE A 201 10.95 -9.52 0.45
C ILE A 201 9.43 -9.59 0.32
N VAL A 202 8.85 -8.51 -0.15
CA VAL A 202 7.44 -8.42 -0.51
C VAL A 202 7.20 -9.19 -1.82
N THR A 203 6.41 -10.26 -1.76
CA THR A 203 6.02 -11.06 -2.93
C THR A 203 4.65 -10.63 -3.47
N PRO A 204 4.27 -11.04 -4.71
CA PRO A 204 2.94 -10.75 -5.24
C PRO A 204 1.82 -11.23 -4.31
N THR A 205 1.89 -12.44 -3.75
CA THR A 205 0.83 -12.93 -2.86
C THR A 205 0.69 -12.05 -1.61
N PHE A 206 1.83 -11.61 -1.04
CA PHE A 206 1.85 -10.73 0.14
C PHE A 206 1.20 -9.37 -0.17
N HIS A 207 1.61 -8.72 -1.27
CA HIS A 207 1.13 -7.39 -1.62
C HIS A 207 -0.27 -7.39 -2.27
N HIS A 208 -0.61 -8.41 -3.06
CA HIS A 208 -1.97 -8.55 -3.59
C HIS A 208 -2.99 -8.69 -2.46
N SER A 209 -2.65 -9.40 -1.38
CA SER A 209 -3.51 -9.50 -0.19
C SER A 209 -3.87 -8.13 0.38
N HIS A 210 -2.91 -7.20 0.42
CA HIS A 210 -3.12 -5.83 0.83
C HIS A 210 -4.09 -5.04 -0.08
N HIS A 211 -4.09 -5.34 -1.38
CA HIS A 211 -5.01 -4.74 -2.34
C HIS A 211 -6.38 -5.39 -2.40
N GLY A 212 -6.58 -6.52 -1.70
CA GLY A 212 -7.85 -7.22 -1.68
C GLY A 212 -8.97 -6.37 -1.09
N THR A 213 -10.19 -6.56 -1.58
CA THR A 213 -11.31 -5.69 -1.20
C THR A 213 -11.67 -5.83 0.29
N SER A 214 -11.64 -7.04 0.86
CA SER A 214 -12.17 -7.28 2.21
C SER A 214 -11.45 -8.39 2.97
N LYS A 215 -11.32 -8.24 4.29
CA LYS A 215 -10.78 -9.25 5.21
C LYS A 215 -11.70 -10.46 5.43
N LEU A 216 -12.91 -10.43 4.86
CA LEU A 216 -13.80 -11.59 4.82
C LEU A 216 -13.18 -12.75 4.04
N GLU A 217 -12.51 -12.45 2.92
CA GLU A 217 -11.74 -13.44 2.18
C GLU A 217 -10.42 -13.75 2.92
N ALA A 218 -10.02 -15.02 2.96
CA ALA A 218 -8.84 -15.43 3.70
C ALA A 218 -7.52 -14.93 3.07
N SER A 219 -7.48 -14.72 1.76
CA SER A 219 -6.32 -14.26 0.99
C SER A 219 -6.16 -12.75 0.96
N SER A 220 -7.04 -12.00 1.63
CA SER A 220 -7.16 -10.55 1.53
C SER A 220 -7.10 -9.91 2.91
N ASP A 221 -6.21 -8.93 3.08
CA ASP A 221 -6.11 -8.12 4.28
C ASP A 221 -5.69 -6.67 3.93
N PRO A 222 -6.66 -5.80 3.57
CA PRO A 222 -6.36 -4.41 3.20
C PRO A 222 -6.00 -3.53 4.41
N ASN A 223 -5.67 -4.15 5.54
CA ASN A 223 -5.35 -3.50 6.80
C ASN A 223 -4.01 -3.96 7.39
N GLY A 224 -3.24 -4.79 6.67
CA GLY A 224 -1.88 -5.22 7.00
C GLY A 224 -1.01 -5.24 5.74
N ASN A 225 0.17 -5.85 5.82
CA ASN A 225 1.12 -5.99 4.70
C ASN A 225 1.52 -4.65 4.05
N PHE A 226 2.01 -3.71 4.85
CA PHE A 226 2.39 -2.36 4.42
C PHE A 226 3.81 -2.24 3.87
N GLY A 227 4.63 -3.29 4.01
CA GLY A 227 5.99 -3.36 3.50
C GLY A 227 6.05 -3.10 2.01
N ASN A 228 7.14 -2.49 1.57
CA ASN A 228 7.32 -2.08 0.18
C ASN A 228 8.33 -2.98 -0.53
N MET A 229 9.57 -3.03 -0.05
CA MET A 229 10.60 -3.97 -0.50
C MET A 229 10.73 -5.15 0.47
N PHE A 230 10.80 -4.91 1.78
CA PHE A 230 10.98 -5.97 2.77
C PHE A 230 9.69 -6.23 3.58
N SER A 231 9.39 -7.52 3.81
CA SER A 231 8.29 -7.93 4.68
C SER A 231 8.68 -7.99 6.16
N ILE A 232 9.97 -7.74 6.48
CA ILE A 232 10.51 -7.77 7.84
C ILE A 232 9.83 -6.74 8.76
N TRP A 233 9.45 -5.59 8.24
CA TRP A 233 8.81 -4.53 9.02
C TRP A 233 7.40 -4.93 9.44
N ASP A 234 6.63 -5.54 8.54
CA ASP A 234 5.32 -6.09 8.89
C ASP A 234 5.41 -7.19 9.95
N GLN A 235 6.47 -8.02 9.89
CA GLN A 235 6.70 -9.04 10.90
C GLN A 235 7.04 -8.42 12.26
N LEU A 236 7.94 -7.44 12.26
CA LEU A 236 8.37 -6.74 13.48
C LEU A 236 7.22 -5.98 14.15
N PHE A 237 6.34 -5.35 13.36
CA PHE A 237 5.25 -4.50 13.86
C PHE A 237 3.87 -5.20 13.88
N GLY A 238 3.85 -6.51 13.66
CA GLY A 238 2.65 -7.34 13.80
C GLY A 238 1.56 -7.08 12.75
N THR A 239 1.93 -6.65 11.55
CA THR A 239 1.01 -6.38 10.43
C THR A 239 1.14 -7.40 9.29
N ALA A 240 2.02 -8.41 9.42
CA ALA A 240 2.25 -9.40 8.38
C ALA A 240 1.20 -10.53 8.40
N THR A 241 0.59 -10.77 7.24
CA THR A 241 -0.26 -11.92 6.97
C THR A 241 0.23 -12.62 5.69
N PHE A 242 0.62 -13.87 5.82
CA PHE A 242 1.19 -14.67 4.73
C PHE A 242 0.16 -15.64 4.18
N HIS A 243 -0.01 -15.63 2.86
CA HIS A 243 -0.95 -16.46 2.13
C HIS A 243 -0.25 -17.20 1.00
N SER A 244 -0.87 -18.28 0.52
CA SER A 244 -0.48 -19.00 -0.70
C SER A 244 -1.49 -18.85 -1.83
N THR A 245 -2.52 -18.03 -1.61
CA THR A 245 -3.63 -17.74 -2.53
C THR A 245 -3.84 -16.24 -2.66
N TYR A 246 -4.48 -15.81 -3.74
CA TYR A 246 -4.67 -14.40 -4.07
C TYR A 246 -6.13 -13.99 -3.82
N PRO A 247 -6.41 -12.70 -3.57
CA PRO A 247 -7.76 -12.18 -3.54
C PRO A 247 -8.51 -12.43 -4.85
N SER A 248 -9.80 -12.71 -4.70
CA SER A 248 -10.77 -12.85 -5.80
C SER A 248 -11.08 -11.50 -6.48
N ALA A 249 -10.98 -10.39 -5.74
CA ALA A 249 -11.19 -9.04 -6.24
C ALA A 249 -10.24 -8.04 -5.55
N TYR A 250 -9.90 -6.98 -6.29
CA TYR A 250 -9.08 -5.87 -5.82
C TYR A 250 -9.88 -4.57 -5.84
N GLY A 251 -9.36 -3.56 -5.17
CA GLY A 251 -9.92 -2.22 -5.18
C GLY A 251 -10.65 -1.87 -3.89
N LEU A 252 -11.51 -0.85 -3.96
CA LEU A 252 -12.30 -0.40 -2.82
C LEU A 252 -13.53 -1.29 -2.59
N GLN A 253 -13.94 -1.43 -1.34
CA GLN A 253 -15.21 -2.11 -0.98
C GLN A 253 -16.42 -1.39 -1.59
N GLU A 254 -16.51 -0.07 -1.39
CA GLU A 254 -17.48 0.80 -2.06
C GLU A 254 -16.82 1.38 -3.32
N LYS A 255 -17.20 0.87 -4.49
CA LYS A 255 -16.69 1.36 -5.79
C LYS A 255 -17.17 2.79 -6.04
N THR A 256 -16.27 3.62 -6.55
CA THR A 256 -16.55 5.02 -6.91
C THR A 256 -16.11 5.34 -8.33
N THR A 257 -16.65 6.43 -8.88
CA THR A 257 -16.43 6.89 -10.25
C THR A 257 -15.48 8.10 -10.30
N ASP A 258 -14.45 8.07 -9.47
CA ASP A 258 -13.47 9.15 -9.38
C ASP A 258 -12.67 9.27 -10.69
N SER A 259 -12.76 10.43 -11.33
CA SER A 259 -11.91 10.76 -12.49
C SER A 259 -10.43 10.78 -12.11
N TRP A 260 -9.55 10.45 -13.06
CA TRP A 260 -8.10 10.49 -12.84
C TRP A 260 -7.61 11.86 -12.31
N LYS A 261 -8.24 12.96 -12.72
CA LYS A 261 -7.90 14.32 -12.26
C LYS A 261 -8.17 14.50 -10.77
N ALA A 262 -9.33 14.05 -10.31
CA ALA A 262 -9.68 14.09 -8.89
C ALA A 262 -8.77 13.19 -8.06
N SER A 263 -8.46 11.99 -8.57
CA SER A 263 -7.55 11.05 -7.92
C SER A 263 -6.12 11.59 -7.82
N TYR A 264 -5.60 12.19 -8.91
CA TYR A 264 -4.21 12.65 -8.95
C TYR A 264 -4.00 14.00 -8.27
N PHE A 265 -4.89 14.96 -8.49
CA PHE A 265 -4.76 16.35 -8.02
C PHE A 265 -5.54 16.64 -6.73
N TYR A 266 -6.00 15.63 -5.98
CA TYR A 266 -6.59 15.86 -4.66
C TYR A 266 -5.57 16.58 -3.75
N PRO A 267 -5.95 17.63 -2.97
CA PRO A 267 -7.30 18.15 -2.74
C PRO A 267 -7.75 19.27 -3.70
N LEU A 268 -6.93 19.66 -4.67
CA LEU A 268 -7.20 20.78 -5.59
C LEU A 268 -8.36 20.47 -6.54
N VAL A 269 -8.42 19.23 -7.04
CA VAL A 269 -9.56 18.73 -7.84
C VAL A 269 -10.36 17.76 -7.00
N LYS A 270 -11.66 18.04 -6.84
CA LYS A 270 -12.59 17.18 -6.09
C LYS A 270 -13.30 16.21 -7.01
N SER A 271 -13.71 15.07 -6.47
CA SER A 271 -14.56 14.13 -7.20
C SER A 271 -15.98 14.67 -7.38
N LYS A 272 -16.57 14.37 -8.54
CA LYS A 272 -18.00 14.61 -8.81
C LYS A 272 -18.91 13.55 -8.19
N ASP A 273 -18.36 12.38 -7.88
CA ASP A 273 -19.08 11.29 -7.23
C ASP A 273 -19.32 11.61 -5.76
N LYS A 274 -20.59 11.83 -5.38
CA LYS A 274 -20.96 12.19 -4.00
C LYS A 274 -20.70 11.09 -2.98
N LYS A 275 -20.54 9.82 -3.41
CA LYS A 275 -20.17 8.71 -2.52
C LYS A 275 -18.68 8.70 -2.20
N SER A 276 -17.87 9.37 -3.02
CA SER A 276 -16.41 9.38 -2.88
C SER A 276 -15.93 10.24 -1.72
N GLU A 277 -14.92 9.74 -1.00
CA GLU A 277 -14.19 10.48 0.03
C GLU A 277 -13.44 11.72 -0.50
N LEU A 278 -13.21 11.75 -1.82
CA LEU A 278 -12.57 12.86 -2.53
C LEU A 278 -13.56 13.97 -2.93
N SER A 279 -14.86 13.75 -2.74
CA SER A 279 -15.88 14.75 -3.09
C SER A 279 -15.90 15.93 -2.11
N ALA A 280 -16.32 17.08 -2.61
CA ALA A 280 -16.44 18.29 -1.79
C ALA A 280 -17.48 18.08 -0.68
N GLY A 281 -17.11 18.39 0.56
CA GLY A 281 -17.99 18.28 1.73
C GLY A 281 -18.14 16.86 2.30
N PHE A 282 -17.51 15.84 1.71
CA PHE A 282 -17.61 14.47 2.23
C PHE A 282 -17.08 14.37 3.66
N LYS A 283 -17.89 13.80 4.55
CA LYS A 283 -17.53 13.48 5.93
C LYS A 283 -17.97 12.06 6.27
N LYS A 284 -17.11 11.34 6.99
CA LYS A 284 -17.49 10.08 7.62
C LYS A 284 -18.22 10.40 8.91
N HIS A 285 -19.48 9.99 9.00
CA HIS A 285 -20.30 10.19 10.20
C HIS A 285 -20.20 8.99 11.13
N ASN A 286 -20.34 9.22 12.43
CA ASN A 286 -20.54 8.14 13.36
C ASN A 286 -21.99 7.63 13.21
N THR A 287 -22.14 6.35 12.92
CA THR A 287 -23.42 5.65 12.74
C THR A 287 -23.67 4.64 13.86
N SER A 288 -22.77 4.56 14.86
CA SER A 288 -22.99 3.77 16.06
C SER A 288 -24.14 4.34 16.89
N THR A 289 -24.96 3.47 17.46
CA THR A 289 -25.97 3.80 18.47
C THR A 289 -25.58 3.20 19.83
N LEU A 290 -26.11 3.78 20.92
CA LEU A 290 -26.01 3.20 22.27
C LEU A 290 -27.01 2.04 22.44
N SER A 291 -26.98 1.07 21.53
CA SER A 291 -27.82 -0.12 21.57
C SER A 291 -27.10 -1.32 20.93
N SER A 292 -27.65 -2.52 21.13
CA SER A 292 -27.28 -3.69 20.33
C SER A 292 -28.07 -3.73 19.02
N ILE A 293 -27.52 -4.38 18.00
CA ILE A 293 -28.29 -4.79 16.81
C ILE A 293 -28.38 -6.30 16.82
N THR A 294 -29.59 -6.83 16.76
CA THR A 294 -29.84 -8.27 16.59
C THR A 294 -29.82 -8.59 15.11
N VAL A 295 -28.98 -9.55 14.72
CA VAL A 295 -28.85 -10.00 13.34
C VAL A 295 -28.98 -11.52 13.26
N PRO A 296 -29.66 -12.07 12.25
CA PRO A 296 -29.66 -13.50 12.00
C PRO A 296 -28.27 -13.91 11.48
N LEU A 297 -27.66 -14.88 12.14
CA LEU A 297 -26.33 -15.40 11.76
C LEU A 297 -26.38 -16.91 11.54
N THR A 298 -25.61 -17.41 10.58
CA THR A 298 -25.52 -18.84 10.24
C THR A 298 -24.24 -19.47 10.79
N LYS A 299 -24.34 -20.62 11.44
CA LYS A 299 -23.17 -21.38 11.93
C LYS A 299 -22.16 -21.64 10.81
N GLY A 300 -20.87 -21.40 11.10
CA GLY A 300 -19.75 -21.64 10.18
C GLY A 300 -19.44 -20.49 9.23
N GLU A 301 -20.34 -19.52 9.08
CA GLU A 301 -20.09 -18.34 8.26
C GLU A 301 -19.19 -17.33 8.97
N ASN A 302 -18.43 -16.58 8.16
CA ASN A 302 -17.56 -15.52 8.62
C ASN A 302 -18.21 -14.17 8.39
N TYR A 303 -18.18 -13.34 9.44
CA TYR A 303 -18.68 -11.96 9.40
C TYR A 303 -17.57 -11.01 9.81
N LEU A 304 -17.70 -9.75 9.39
CA LEU A 304 -16.73 -8.71 9.64
C LEU A 304 -17.41 -7.58 10.43
N TRP A 305 -17.17 -7.51 11.73
CA TRP A 305 -17.79 -6.53 12.61
C TRP A 305 -17.11 -5.15 12.50
N CYS A 306 -17.92 -4.10 12.45
CA CYS A 306 -17.44 -2.72 12.41
C CYS A 306 -16.95 -2.27 13.78
N ALA A 307 -15.64 -2.07 13.92
CA ALA A 307 -15.03 -1.51 15.13
C ALA A 307 -14.99 0.03 15.15
N CYS A 308 -15.05 0.68 13.98
CA CYS A 308 -14.82 2.12 13.86
C CYS A 308 -16.05 3.01 14.14
N GLY A 309 -17.25 2.42 14.17
CA GLY A 309 -18.51 3.15 14.33
C GLY A 309 -18.97 3.92 13.09
N LYS A 310 -18.23 3.92 11.97
CA LYS A 310 -18.53 4.74 10.79
C LYS A 310 -19.25 4.02 9.65
N SER A 311 -19.55 2.73 9.81
CA SER A 311 -20.15 1.93 8.74
C SER A 311 -21.61 2.30 8.50
N LYS A 312 -22.02 2.42 7.24
CA LYS A 312 -23.41 2.65 6.84
C LYS A 312 -24.28 1.40 7.01
N THR A 313 -23.69 0.21 7.17
CA THR A 313 -24.37 -1.09 7.27
C THR A 313 -24.10 -1.78 8.61
N GLN A 314 -24.20 -1.01 9.71
CA GLN A 314 -24.03 -1.53 11.07
C GLN A 314 -24.89 -2.80 11.29
N PRO A 315 -24.38 -3.80 12.03
CA PRO A 315 -23.13 -3.80 12.81
C PRO A 315 -21.88 -4.24 12.02
N PHE A 316 -22.01 -4.48 10.72
CA PHE A 316 -20.93 -5.02 9.88
C PHE A 316 -20.07 -3.93 9.27
N CYS A 317 -18.87 -4.30 8.82
CA CYS A 317 -17.92 -3.42 8.17
C CYS A 317 -18.24 -3.25 6.68
N ASP A 318 -18.14 -2.01 6.18
CA ASP A 318 -18.30 -1.62 4.77
C ASP A 318 -17.08 -0.88 4.20
N GLY A 319 -15.96 -0.87 4.94
CA GLY A 319 -14.72 -0.22 4.51
C GLY A 319 -14.62 1.24 4.94
N SER A 320 -15.66 1.79 5.59
CA SER A 320 -15.63 3.18 6.08
C SER A 320 -14.51 3.44 7.10
N HIS A 321 -13.87 2.41 7.66
CA HIS A 321 -12.73 2.54 8.57
C HIS A 321 -11.42 2.98 7.91
N HIS A 322 -11.25 2.91 6.58
CA HIS A 322 -10.00 3.32 5.95
C HIS A 322 -9.63 4.78 6.28
N GLY A 323 -8.36 5.05 6.53
CA GLY A 323 -7.91 6.33 7.07
C GLY A 323 -8.26 6.52 8.55
N THR A 324 -8.47 5.42 9.29
CA THR A 324 -8.57 5.43 10.76
C THR A 324 -7.73 4.30 11.33
N LYS A 325 -7.35 4.41 12.61
CA LYS A 325 -6.61 3.35 13.33
C LYS A 325 -7.46 2.09 13.60
N PHE A 326 -8.77 2.16 13.41
CA PHE A 326 -9.66 1.04 13.69
C PHE A 326 -9.61 0.02 12.57
N LYS A 327 -9.47 -1.26 12.94
CA LYS A 327 -9.55 -2.39 12.04
C LYS A 327 -10.80 -3.21 12.37
N PRO A 328 -11.54 -3.71 11.37
CA PRO A 328 -12.71 -4.53 11.63
C PRO A 328 -12.32 -5.90 12.19
N GLN A 329 -13.20 -6.50 12.98
CA GLN A 329 -12.97 -7.80 13.62
C GLN A 329 -13.69 -8.91 12.82
N LYS A 330 -12.91 -9.83 12.25
CA LYS A 330 -13.45 -11.05 11.63
C LYS A 330 -13.81 -12.06 12.71
N PHE A 331 -14.98 -12.69 12.61
CA PHE A 331 -15.37 -13.78 13.50
C PHE A 331 -16.19 -14.84 12.77
N THR A 332 -16.09 -16.08 13.26
CA THR A 332 -16.86 -17.22 12.76
C THR A 332 -17.99 -17.54 13.72
N VAL A 333 -19.19 -17.74 13.19
CA VAL A 333 -20.40 -17.96 13.98
C VAL A 333 -20.44 -19.40 14.49
N LYS A 334 -20.66 -19.58 15.80
CA LYS A 334 -20.67 -20.90 16.45
C LYS A 334 -22.04 -21.58 16.47
N ARG A 335 -23.13 -20.82 16.38
CA ARG A 335 -24.52 -21.31 16.38
C ARG A 335 -25.39 -20.46 15.47
N THR A 336 -26.34 -21.09 14.78
CA THR A 336 -27.33 -20.38 13.96
C THR A 336 -28.38 -19.72 14.85
N GLY A 337 -28.78 -18.50 14.51
CA GLY A 337 -29.89 -17.80 15.16
C GLY A 337 -29.66 -16.31 15.27
N ASP A 338 -30.59 -15.64 15.96
CA ASP A 338 -30.55 -14.22 16.23
C ASP A 338 -29.50 -13.90 17.30
N ILE A 339 -28.47 -13.14 16.92
CA ILE A 339 -27.35 -12.81 17.78
C ILE A 339 -27.26 -11.29 17.93
N LYS A 340 -27.19 -10.84 19.19
CA LYS A 340 -26.97 -9.43 19.52
C LYS A 340 -25.50 -9.05 19.34
N LEU A 341 -25.21 -8.20 18.36
CA LEU A 341 -23.89 -7.61 18.14
C LEU A 341 -23.82 -6.20 18.73
N CYS A 342 -22.61 -5.82 19.14
CA CYS A 342 -22.35 -4.51 19.73
C CYS A 342 -22.43 -3.41 18.66
N ASN A 343 -23.30 -2.41 18.85
CA ASN A 343 -23.26 -1.20 18.02
C ASN A 343 -22.58 -0.01 18.71
N CYS A 344 -22.56 0.06 20.04
CA CYS A 344 -21.92 1.18 20.77
C CYS A 344 -20.39 1.22 20.67
N LYS A 345 -19.76 0.12 20.24
CA LYS A 345 -18.30 -0.08 20.11
C LYS A 345 -17.53 -0.03 21.43
N LYS A 346 -18.23 -0.20 22.56
CA LYS A 346 -17.66 -0.20 23.92
C LYS A 346 -17.74 -1.55 24.65
N SER A 347 -18.30 -2.58 24.01
CA SER A 347 -18.36 -3.93 24.58
C SER A 347 -16.95 -4.44 24.93
N LYS A 348 -16.82 -5.13 26.06
CA LYS A 348 -15.60 -5.84 26.46
C LYS A 348 -15.54 -7.25 25.86
N ARG A 349 -16.61 -7.68 25.18
CA ARG A 349 -16.77 -8.99 24.53
C ARG A 349 -17.03 -8.86 23.03
N THR A 350 -16.37 -7.91 22.36
CA THR A 350 -16.57 -7.69 20.92
C THR A 350 -16.33 -8.98 20.12
N PRO A 351 -17.17 -9.25 19.10
CA PRO A 351 -18.18 -8.37 18.50
C PRO A 351 -19.55 -8.38 19.19
N PHE A 352 -19.74 -9.18 20.24
CA PHE A 352 -21.05 -9.40 20.88
C PHE A 352 -21.44 -8.27 21.83
N CYS A 353 -22.75 -8.06 22.02
CA CYS A 353 -23.25 -7.16 23.05
C CYS A 353 -23.06 -7.78 24.45
N ASP A 354 -22.61 -6.96 25.40
CA ASP A 354 -22.48 -7.28 26.83
C ASP A 354 -23.18 -6.22 27.71
N ASP A 355 -24.09 -5.46 27.10
CA ASP A 355 -24.90 -4.40 27.73
C ASP A 355 -24.09 -3.24 28.35
N THR A 356 -22.79 -3.11 28.04
CA THR A 356 -21.95 -1.96 28.45
C THR A 356 -22.57 -0.61 28.09
N HIS A 357 -23.37 -0.54 27.02
CA HIS A 357 -24.04 0.69 26.59
C HIS A 357 -25.07 1.22 27.58
N LEU A 358 -25.66 0.37 28.45
CA LEU A 358 -26.61 0.81 29.46
C LEU A 358 -25.95 1.74 30.49
N ASN A 359 -24.66 1.55 30.76
CA ASN A 359 -23.90 2.40 31.68
C ASN A 359 -23.47 3.74 31.05
N LEU A 360 -23.72 3.95 29.76
CA LEU A 360 -23.37 5.18 29.02
C LEU A 360 -24.58 6.10 28.79
N LEU A 361 -25.78 5.64 29.17
CA LEU A 361 -27.03 6.40 29.04
C LEU A 361 -27.30 7.32 30.24
N ASN A 362 -26.43 7.28 31.25
CA ASN A 362 -26.50 8.08 32.47
C ASN A 362 -25.61 9.31 32.41
#